data_AF-A0A819DBV1-F1
#
_entry.id   AF-A0A819DBV1-F1
#
_cell.length_a   1.000
_cell.length_b   1.000
_cell.length_c   1.000
_cell.angle_alpha   90.00
_cell.angle_beta   90.00
_cell.angle_gamma   90.00
#
_symmetry.space_group_name_H-M   'P 1'
#
loop_
_entity.id
_entity.type
_entity.pdbx_description
1 polymer ?
#
loop_
_entity_poly.entity_id
_entity_poly.type
_entity_poly.pdbx_seq_one_letter_code
_entity_poly.pdbx_strand_id
1 'polypeptide(L)'
;MRITISILSIFFLIITIGAPPVVEKANKDKQNADSKEDNSDELLNDLEYGRYLKEVVEILENDPEFKKKLENASEHDIKSGNIAQHLGLVQHHVRTKLDEAKQREMARLRELVGQKIRNLS
;
A
#
# COMPACT_ATOMS: atom_id res chain seq x y z
N MET A 1 25.86 33.73 29.29
CA MET A 1 24.82 32.73 29.62
C MET A 1 23.41 33.25 29.26
N ARG A 2 23.20 33.64 28.01
CA ARG A 2 21.89 34.07 27.46
C ARG A 2 21.69 33.48 26.05
N ILE A 3 22.76 33.40 25.28
CA ILE A 3 22.80 32.82 23.92
C ILE A 3 22.64 31.28 23.93
N THR A 4 23.18 30.58 24.93
CA THR A 4 23.08 29.11 25.01
C THR A 4 21.67 28.61 25.29
N ILE A 5 20.84 29.43 25.93
CA ILE A 5 19.43 29.12 26.24
C ILE A 5 18.56 29.29 24.97
N SER A 6 18.87 30.27 24.12
CA SER A 6 18.18 30.47 22.83
C SER A 6 18.50 29.36 21.81
N ILE A 7 19.71 28.79 21.84
CA ILE A 7 20.10 27.68 20.95
C ILE A 7 19.41 26.36 21.35
N LEU A 8 19.25 26.12 22.66
CA LEU A 8 18.53 24.94 23.16
C LEU A 8 17.01 25.02 22.89
N SER A 9 16.44 26.24 22.92
CA SER A 9 15.03 26.47 22.61
C SER A 9 14.68 26.28 21.13
N ILE A 10 15.62 26.52 20.21
CA ILE A 10 15.44 26.27 18.77
C ILE A 10 15.54 24.78 18.43
N PHE A 11 16.36 24.02 19.17
CA PHE A 11 16.46 22.57 18.98
C PHE A 11 15.16 21.84 19.39
N PHE A 12 14.44 22.37 20.39
CA PHE A 12 13.17 21.77 20.85
C PHE A 12 11.99 22.03 19.88
N LEU A 13 12.04 23.11 19.11
CA LEU A 13 10.98 23.47 18.15
C LEU A 13 11.01 22.64 16.85
N ILE A 14 12.15 22.03 16.52
CA ILE A 14 12.33 21.18 15.33
C ILE A 14 11.82 19.74 15.59
N ILE A 15 11.67 19.34 16.85
CA ILE A 15 11.28 17.96 17.23
C ILE A 15 9.75 17.74 17.14
N THR A 16 8.93 18.79 16.97
CA THR A 16 7.46 18.65 16.92
C THR A 16 6.88 18.40 15.52
N ILE A 17 7.70 18.22 14.47
CA ILE A 17 7.27 17.61 13.20
C ILE A 17 7.66 16.12 13.21
N GLY A 18 7.43 15.45 14.34
CA GLY A 18 7.47 14.00 14.46
C GLY A 18 6.05 13.47 14.31
N ALA A 19 5.51 13.44 13.10
CA ALA A 19 4.43 12.50 12.83
C ALA A 19 5.00 11.12 13.18
N PRO A 20 4.39 10.37 14.12
CA PRO A 20 4.92 9.07 14.48
C PRO A 20 5.05 8.25 13.20
N PRO A 21 6.17 7.53 12.99
CA PRO A 21 6.28 6.66 11.84
C PRO A 21 5.05 5.75 11.85
N VAL A 22 4.34 5.69 10.72
CA VAL A 22 3.36 4.63 10.50
C VAL A 22 4.13 3.34 10.71
N VAL A 23 3.91 2.75 11.88
CA VAL A 23 4.18 1.34 12.10
C VAL A 23 3.41 0.67 10.99
N GLU A 24 4.13 0.21 9.96
CA GLU A 24 3.62 -0.83 9.09
C GLU A 24 3.26 -1.98 10.03
N LYS A 25 1.99 -2.02 10.40
CA LYS A 25 1.38 -3.24 10.88
C LYS A 25 1.55 -4.17 9.69
N ALA A 26 2.57 -5.01 9.75
CA ALA A 26 2.60 -6.25 9.00
C ALA A 26 1.22 -6.88 9.25
N ASN A 27 0.35 -6.78 8.24
CA ASN A 27 -1.01 -7.28 8.29
C ASN A 27 -0.88 -8.80 8.38
N LYS A 28 -0.84 -9.27 9.62
CA LYS A 28 -0.96 -10.67 9.98
C LYS A 28 -2.44 -10.95 10.21
N ASP A 29 -3.27 -10.56 9.25
CA ASP A 29 -4.66 -11.02 9.21
C ASP A 29 -4.64 -12.43 8.62
N LYS A 30 -4.50 -13.37 9.56
CA LYS A 30 -4.88 -14.75 9.35
C LYS A 30 -6.31 -14.76 8.82
N GLN A 31 -6.44 -15.28 7.61
CA GLN A 31 -7.67 -15.89 7.10
C GLN A 31 -8.34 -16.70 8.21
N ASN A 32 -9.64 -16.48 8.40
CA ASN A 32 -10.64 -17.53 8.61
C ASN A 32 -12.02 -16.87 8.74
N ALA A 33 -12.85 -17.02 7.71
CA ALA A 33 -14.29 -17.21 7.86
C ALA A 33 -14.80 -17.79 6.53
N ASP A 34 -14.81 -19.12 6.50
CA ASP A 34 -15.53 -19.96 5.57
C ASP A 34 -16.98 -19.46 5.42
N SER A 35 -17.37 -19.22 4.17
CA SER A 35 -18.76 -19.18 3.76
C SER A 35 -18.77 -19.66 2.32
N LYS A 36 -19.09 -20.95 2.15
CA LYS A 36 -19.44 -21.54 0.85
C LYS A 36 -20.65 -20.81 0.28
N GLU A 37 -20.40 -19.75 -0.46
CA GLU A 37 -21.38 -19.04 -1.26
C GLU A 37 -20.73 -18.76 -2.62
N ASP A 38 -21.48 -19.11 -3.67
CA ASP A 38 -21.18 -19.14 -5.10
C ASP A 38 -19.71 -18.92 -5.55
N ASN A 39 -19.10 -19.95 -6.15
CA ASN A 39 -17.74 -19.90 -6.72
C ASN A 39 -17.57 -18.76 -7.74
N SER A 40 -18.67 -18.23 -8.29
CA SER A 40 -18.67 -17.14 -9.26
C SER A 40 -18.17 -15.80 -8.67
N ASP A 41 -18.58 -15.44 -7.45
CA ASP A 41 -18.24 -14.16 -6.82
C ASP A 41 -16.77 -14.12 -6.34
N GLU A 42 -16.23 -15.26 -5.91
CA GLU A 42 -14.81 -15.40 -5.56
C GLU A 42 -13.94 -15.28 -6.82
N LEU A 43 -14.33 -15.94 -7.91
CA LEU A 43 -13.65 -15.85 -9.21
C LEU A 43 -13.68 -14.42 -9.77
N LEU A 44 -14.83 -13.75 -9.68
CA LEU A 44 -14.96 -12.34 -10.10
C LEU A 44 -14.07 -11.42 -9.26
N ASN A 45 -13.99 -11.64 -7.94
CA ASN A 45 -13.10 -10.87 -7.07
C ASN A 45 -11.62 -11.11 -7.39
N ASP A 46 -11.22 -12.34 -7.68
CA ASP A 46 -9.86 -12.66 -8.13
C ASP A 46 -9.52 -11.95 -9.45
N LEU A 47 -10.48 -11.85 -10.39
CA LEU A 47 -10.32 -11.12 -11.64
C LEU A 47 -10.17 -9.60 -11.42
N GLU A 48 -10.96 -9.01 -10.52
CA GLU A 48 -10.86 -7.59 -10.17
C GLU A 48 -9.53 -7.28 -9.46
N TYR A 49 -9.10 -8.14 -8.55
CA TYR A 49 -7.80 -8.00 -7.90
C TYR A 49 -6.64 -8.13 -8.90
N GLY A 50 -6.74 -9.05 -9.87
CA GLY A 50 -5.79 -9.16 -10.97
C GLY A 50 -5.69 -7.88 -11.80
N ARG A 51 -6.81 -7.18 -12.01
CA ARG A 51 -6.83 -5.87 -12.69
C ARG A 51 -6.11 -4.79 -11.89
N TYR A 52 -6.36 -4.74 -10.58
CA TYR A 52 -5.64 -3.83 -9.67
C TYR A 52 -4.13 -4.07 -9.74
N LEU A 53 -3.70 -5.33 -9.67
CA LEU A 53 -2.27 -5.66 -9.72
C LEU A 53 -1.64 -5.25 -11.06
N LYS A 54 -2.35 -5.45 -12.18
CA LYS A 54 -1.89 -4.99 -13.49
C LYS A 54 -1.71 -3.47 -13.53
N GLU A 55 -2.66 -2.71 -12.99
CA GLU A 55 -2.56 -1.25 -12.93
C GLU A 55 -1.39 -0.79 -12.04
N VAL A 56 -1.16 -1.46 -10.90
CA VAL A 56 0.01 -1.20 -10.05
C VAL A 56 1.31 -1.40 -10.81
N VAL A 57 1.43 -2.49 -11.57
CA VAL A 57 2.63 -2.76 -12.40
C VAL A 57 2.82 -1.67 -13.46
N GLU A 58 1.76 -1.29 -14.18
CA GLU A 58 1.82 -0.23 -15.19
C GLU A 58 2.25 1.12 -14.59
N ILE A 59 1.78 1.45 -13.39
CA ILE A 59 2.21 2.66 -12.67
C ILE A 59 3.71 2.57 -12.34
N LEU A 60 4.19 1.43 -11.86
CA LEU A 60 5.59 1.19 -11.50
C LEU A 60 6.53 1.22 -12.71
N GLU A 61 6.06 0.80 -13.88
CA GLU A 61 6.84 0.83 -15.12
C GLU A 61 7.13 2.25 -15.64
N ASN A 62 6.38 3.26 -15.19
CA ASN A 62 6.66 4.66 -15.54
C ASN A 62 7.97 5.19 -14.94
N ASP A 63 8.54 4.50 -13.95
CA ASP A 63 9.87 4.83 -13.42
C ASP A 63 10.93 3.92 -14.06
N PRO A 64 11.83 4.45 -14.91
CA PRO A 64 12.83 3.64 -15.61
C PRO A 64 13.79 2.89 -14.69
N GLU A 65 14.09 3.43 -13.50
CA GLU A 65 14.96 2.73 -12.53
C GLU A 65 14.25 1.54 -11.89
N PHE A 66 12.99 1.74 -11.49
CA PHE A 66 12.22 0.69 -10.87
C PHE A 66 11.79 -0.38 -11.88
N LYS A 67 11.46 0.01 -13.11
CA LYS A 67 11.19 -0.92 -14.21
C LYS A 67 12.31 -1.93 -14.39
N LYS A 68 13.57 -1.48 -14.39
CA LYS A 68 14.73 -2.39 -14.46
C LYS A 68 14.79 -3.34 -13.27
N LYS A 69 14.45 -2.88 -12.06
CA LYS A 69 14.39 -3.75 -10.89
C LYS A 69 13.26 -4.78 -11.01
N LEU A 70 12.12 -4.38 -11.59
CA LEU A 70 10.99 -5.26 -11.83
C LEU A 70 11.30 -6.33 -12.89
N GLU A 71 11.96 -5.95 -13.98
CA GLU A 71 12.42 -6.87 -15.03
C GLU A 71 13.47 -7.89 -14.53
N ASN A 72 14.33 -7.49 -13.58
CA ASN A 72 15.34 -8.36 -12.99
C ASN A 72 14.85 -9.15 -11.79
N ALA A 73 13.64 -8.87 -11.29
CA ALA A 73 13.08 -9.57 -10.14
C ALA A 73 12.59 -10.97 -10.53
N SER A 74 12.80 -11.95 -9.65
CA SER A 74 12.22 -13.26 -9.85
C SER A 74 10.70 -13.22 -9.60
N GLU A 75 9.96 -14.13 -10.23
CA GLU A 75 8.51 -14.29 -9.96
C GLU A 75 8.25 -14.53 -8.47
N HIS A 76 9.16 -15.24 -7.80
CA HIS A 76 9.10 -15.45 -6.35
C HIS A 76 9.24 -14.14 -5.57
N ASP A 77 10.14 -13.24 -5.96
CA ASP A 77 10.32 -11.94 -5.28
C ASP A 77 9.14 -10.99 -5.49
N ILE A 78 8.48 -11.09 -6.64
CA ILE A 78 7.24 -10.36 -6.93
C ILE A 78 6.11 -10.89 -6.04
N LYS A 79 5.89 -12.21 -6.00
CA LYS A 79 4.82 -12.83 -5.22
C LYS A 79 5.03 -12.75 -3.70
N SER A 80 6.27 -12.83 -3.25
CA SER A 80 6.62 -12.70 -1.83
C SER A 80 6.59 -11.26 -1.32
N GLY A 81 6.51 -10.27 -2.23
CA GLY A 81 6.51 -8.85 -1.88
C GLY A 81 7.89 -8.29 -1.56
N ASN A 82 8.98 -9.02 -1.80
CA ASN A 82 10.34 -8.51 -1.59
C ASN A 82 10.61 -7.23 -2.40
N ILE A 83 10.09 -7.16 -3.62
CA ILE A 83 10.22 -5.96 -4.47
C ILE A 83 9.59 -4.70 -3.86
N ALA A 84 8.61 -4.85 -2.97
CA ALA A 84 7.94 -3.71 -2.32
C ALA A 84 8.88 -2.93 -1.39
N GLN A 85 9.98 -3.52 -0.92
CA GLN A 85 10.99 -2.79 -0.13
C GLN A 85 11.63 -1.64 -0.90
N HIS A 86 11.58 -1.70 -2.24
CA HIS A 86 12.14 -0.66 -3.11
C HIS A 86 11.11 0.40 -3.53
N LEU A 87 9.85 0.30 -3.10
CA LEU A 87 8.84 1.33 -3.37
C LEU A 87 9.21 2.69 -2.77
N GLY A 88 10.00 2.72 -1.69
CA GLY A 88 10.53 3.95 -1.11
C GLY A 88 11.55 4.68 -2.00
N LEU A 89 12.00 4.06 -3.09
CA LEU A 89 12.98 4.62 -4.03
C LEU A 89 12.34 5.12 -5.33
N VAL A 90 11.09 4.75 -5.64
CA VAL A 90 10.42 5.25 -6.86
C VAL A 90 10.23 6.75 -6.84
N GLN A 91 10.13 7.38 -8.00
CA GLN A 91 9.84 8.81 -8.11
C GLN A 91 8.54 9.21 -7.37
N HIS A 92 8.51 10.43 -6.81
CA HIS A 92 7.38 10.90 -6.01
C HIS A 92 6.04 10.81 -6.75
N HIS A 93 6.00 11.19 -8.03
CA HIS A 93 4.78 11.15 -8.84
C HIS A 93 4.23 9.72 -9.01
N VAL A 94 5.11 8.69 -9.04
CA VAL A 94 4.70 7.28 -9.09
C VAL A 94 4.10 6.87 -7.77
N ARG A 95 4.69 7.27 -6.63
CA ARG A 95 4.12 6.99 -5.30
C ARG A 95 2.72 7.57 -5.14
N THR A 96 2.53 8.82 -5.56
CA THR A 96 1.19 9.46 -5.53
C THR A 96 0.18 8.68 -6.36
N LYS A 97 0.54 8.23 -7.57
CA LYS A 97 -0.33 7.40 -8.41
C LYS A 97 -0.62 6.02 -7.78
N LEU A 98 0.36 5.40 -7.13
CA LEU A 98 0.16 4.14 -6.40
C LEU A 98 -0.80 4.32 -5.24
N ASP A 99 -0.70 5.44 -4.52
CA ASP A 99 -1.62 5.78 -3.43
C ASP A 99 -3.04 5.99 -3.94
N GLU A 100 -3.21 6.67 -5.08
CA GLU A 100 -4.51 6.84 -5.74
C GLU A 100 -5.11 5.49 -6.18
N ALA A 101 -4.30 4.62 -6.80
CA ALA A 101 -4.74 3.28 -7.20
C ALA A 101 -5.16 2.44 -5.99
N LYS A 102 -4.35 2.46 -4.92
CA LYS A 102 -4.68 1.82 -3.65
C LYS A 102 -5.95 2.39 -3.05
N GLN A 103 -6.14 3.70 -3.07
CA GLN A 103 -7.34 4.34 -2.51
C GLN A 103 -8.61 3.90 -3.24
N ARG A 104 -8.58 3.80 -4.57
CA ARG A 104 -9.69 3.28 -5.37
C ARG A 104 -10.01 1.83 -5.01
N GLU A 105 -9.00 0.98 -4.88
CA GLU A 105 -9.23 -0.43 -4.53
C GLU A 105 -9.79 -0.57 -3.10
N MET A 106 -9.27 0.20 -2.14
CA MET A 106 -9.82 0.23 -0.78
C MET A 106 -11.28 0.71 -0.76
N ALA A 107 -11.66 1.67 -1.61
CA ALA A 107 -13.04 2.12 -1.71
C ALA A 107 -13.96 0.99 -2.22
N ARG A 108 -13.55 0.28 -3.28
CA ARG A 108 -14.27 -0.89 -3.83
C ARG A 108 -14.47 -1.97 -2.76
N LEU A 109 -13.40 -2.34 -2.05
CA LEU A 109 -13.45 -3.38 -1.01
C LEU A 109 -14.37 -2.98 0.16
N ARG A 110 -14.34 -1.71 0.58
CA ARG A 110 -15.26 -1.21 1.61
C ARG A 110 -16.71 -1.30 1.17
N GLU A 111 -17.00 -1.01 -0.10
CA GLU A 111 -18.33 -1.15 -0.65
C GLU A 111 -18.80 -2.61 -0.63
N LEU A 112 -17.95 -3.55 -1.08
CA LEU A 112 -18.24 -4.98 -1.05
C LEU A 112 -18.51 -5.50 0.37
N VAL A 113 -17.68 -5.12 1.35
CA VAL A 113 -17.91 -5.46 2.76
C VAL A 113 -19.22 -4.85 3.24
N GLY A 114 -19.50 -3.60 2.90
CA GLY A 114 -20.75 -2.94 3.26
C GLY A 114 -21.99 -3.61 2.67
N GLN A 115 -21.92 -4.07 1.42
CA GLN A 115 -22.98 -4.86 0.78
C GLN A 115 -23.16 -6.20 1.50
N LYS A 116 -22.08 -6.92 1.78
CA LYS A 116 -22.13 -8.20 2.51
C LYS A 116 -22.81 -8.04 3.87
N ILE A 117 -22.40 -7.04 4.66
CA ILE A 117 -23.01 -6.77 5.98
C ILE A 117 -24.52 -6.49 5.88
N ARG A 118 -24.95 -5.71 4.88
CA ARG A 118 -26.39 -5.43 4.66
C ARG A 118 -27.17 -6.67 4.27
N ASN A 119 -26.60 -7.54 3.43
CA ASN A 119 -27.25 -8.77 3.01
C ASN A 119 -27.38 -9.80 4.14
N LEU A 120 -26.59 -9.68 5.21
CA LEU A 120 -26.63 -10.54 6.40
C LEU A 120 -27.60 -10.06 7.50
N SER A 121 -28.22 -8.88 7.35
CA SER A 121 -29.14 -8.27 8.34
C SER A 121 -30.59 -8.31 7.88
#